data_AF-A0A1J4YMG8-F1
#
_entry.id   AF-A0A1J4YMG8-F1
#
_cell.length_a   1.000
_cell.length_b   1.000
_cell.length_c   1.000
_cell.angle_alpha   90.00
_cell.angle_beta   90.00
_cell.angle_gamma   90.00
#
_symmetry.space_group_name_H-M   'P 1'
#
loop_
_entity.id
_entity.type
_entity.pdbx_description
1 polymer ?
#
loop_
_entity_poly.entity_id
_entity_poly.type
_entity_poly.pdbx_seq_one_letter_code
_entity_poly.pdbx_strand_id
1 'polypeptide(L)'
;MRTLRWIIGLILFVGLLILNLTVEMSTLLRVLNPLIISCFLCLWRIGIGPTPADRVVGIDILGILIIGFCGIFAVFTKYDFFIDIAIAWALQSFISTIALAKFLEGRAFDE
;
A
#
# COMPACT_ATOMS: atom_id res chain seq x y z
N MET A 1 7.36 17.18 21.08
CA MET A 1 6.96 17.49 19.68
C MET A 1 6.81 16.26 18.79
N ARG A 2 7.64 15.21 18.89
CA ARG A 2 7.48 13.96 18.08
C ARG A 2 6.17 13.21 18.38
N THR A 3 5.81 13.03 19.65
CA THR A 3 4.58 12.31 20.07
C THR A 3 3.29 13.00 19.61
N LEU A 4 3.27 14.33 19.55
CA LEU A 4 2.11 15.11 19.10
C LEU A 4 1.76 14.84 17.62
N ARG A 5 2.77 14.67 16.76
CA ARG A 5 2.57 14.34 15.33
C ARG A 5 1.96 12.95 15.14
N TRP A 6 2.33 11.98 15.99
CA TRP A 6 1.75 10.63 15.97
C TRP A 6 0.30 10.62 16.43
N ILE A 7 -0.02 11.35 17.49
CA ILE A 7 -1.40 11.47 18.01
C ILE A 7 -2.31 12.12 16.97
N ILE A 8 -1.86 13.20 16.32
CA ILE A 8 -2.63 13.87 15.26
C ILE A 8 -2.89 12.91 14.09
N GLY A 9 -1.87 12.18 13.64
CA GLY A 9 -2.03 11.20 12.55
C GLY A 9 -3.02 10.08 12.90
N LEU A 10 -2.96 9.58 14.14
CA LEU A 10 -3.86 8.53 14.62
C LEU A 10 -5.32 9.02 14.72
N ILE A 11 -5.54 10.23 15.25
CA ILE A 11 -6.87 10.84 15.31
C ILE A 11 -7.45 11.04 13.91
N LEU A 12 -6.64 11.50 12.95
CA LEU A 12 -7.08 11.75 11.58
C LEU A 12 -7.42 10.43 10.86
N PHE A 13 -6.61 9.39 11.04
CA PHE A 13 -6.88 8.05 10.50
C PHE A 13 -8.15 7.43 11.10
N VAL A 14 -8.31 7.50 12.42
CA VAL A 14 -9.50 7.01 13.12
C VAL A 14 -10.75 7.80 12.69
N GLY A 15 -10.63 9.13 12.54
CA GLY A 15 -11.71 9.98 12.05
C GLY A 15 -12.16 9.63 10.63
N LEU A 16 -11.21 9.42 9.70
CA LEU A 16 -11.50 8.97 8.34
C LEU A 16 -12.18 7.60 8.30
N LEU A 17 -11.76 6.68 9.18
CA LEU A 17 -12.35 5.34 9.28
C LEU A 17 -13.78 5.38 9.85
N ILE A 18 -14.01 6.19 10.89
CA ILE A 18 -15.35 6.41 11.44
C ILE A 18 -16.25 7.04 10.38
N LEU A 19 -15.78 8.07 9.67
CA LEU A 19 -16.54 8.72 8.60
C LEU A 19 -16.90 7.73 7.49
N ASN A 20 -15.97 6.85 7.10
CA ASN A 20 -16.25 5.82 6.09
C ASN A 20 -17.32 4.80 6.54
N LEU A 21 -17.38 4.50 7.83
CA LEU A 21 -18.39 3.59 8.41
C LEU A 21 -19.75 4.24 8.64
N THR A 22 -19.78 5.53 8.98
CA THR A 22 -21.03 6.25 9.29
C THR A 22 -21.75 6.78 8.06
N VAL A 23 -21.03 7.08 6.98
CA VAL A 23 -21.65 7.57 5.75
C VAL A 23 -22.32 6.39 5.01
N GLU A 24 -23.58 6.61 4.62
CA GLU A 24 -24.33 5.69 3.75
C GLU A 24 -23.70 5.70 2.34
N MET A 25 -22.95 4.64 2.02
CA MET A 25 -22.22 4.48 0.76
C MET A 25 -22.42 3.06 0.24
N SER A 26 -22.25 2.86 -1.07
CA SER A 26 -22.23 1.51 -1.64
C SER A 26 -21.10 0.67 -1.02
N THR A 27 -21.31 -0.64 -0.89
CA THR A 27 -20.33 -1.58 -0.32
C THR A 27 -18.98 -1.53 -1.02
N LEU A 28 -18.98 -1.33 -2.33
CA LEU A 28 -17.76 -1.16 -3.13
C LEU A 28 -16.97 0.10 -2.73
N LEU A 29 -17.65 1.24 -2.56
CA LEU A 29 -16.99 2.49 -2.15
C LEU A 29 -16.45 2.42 -0.72
N ARG A 30 -17.14 1.69 0.18
CA ARG A 30 -16.68 1.47 1.56
C ARG A 30 -15.32 0.78 1.59
N VAL A 31 -15.12 -0.28 0.80
CA VAL A 31 -13.84 -1.02 0.80
C VAL A 31 -12.74 -0.34 0.01
N LEU A 32 -13.05 0.43 -1.04
CA LEU A 32 -12.02 1.10 -1.87
C LEU A 32 -11.43 2.34 -1.20
N ASN A 33 -12.24 3.10 -0.46
CA ASN A 33 -11.84 4.40 0.07
C ASN A 33 -10.60 4.32 1.02
N PRO A 34 -10.48 3.34 1.93
CA PRO A 34 -9.27 3.16 2.73
C PRO A 34 -8.02 2.90 1.88
N LEU A 35 -8.11 2.08 0.82
CA LEU A 35 -6.97 1.78 -0.06
C LEU A 35 -6.52 3.04 -0.81
N ILE A 36 -7.46 3.87 -1.26
CA ILE A 36 -7.16 5.15 -1.93
C ILE A 36 -6.41 6.07 -0.96
N ILE A 37 -6.88 6.20 0.28
CA ILE A 37 -6.20 6.99 1.32
C ILE A 37 -4.79 6.45 1.57
N SER A 38 -4.63 5.13 1.67
CA SER A 38 -3.31 4.48 1.80
C SER A 38 -2.38 4.78 0.63
N CYS A 39 -2.88 4.83 -0.61
CA CYS A 39 -2.08 5.23 -1.77
C CYS A 39 -1.52 6.64 -1.61
N PHE A 40 -2.34 7.61 -1.20
CA PHE A 40 -1.88 8.98 -0.97
C PHE A 40 -0.82 9.06 0.13
N LEU A 41 -0.99 8.30 1.22
CA LEU A 41 0.00 8.22 2.29
C LEU A 41 1.32 7.60 1.82
N CYS A 42 1.27 6.58 0.97
CA CYS A 42 2.47 5.96 0.39
C CYS A 42 3.18 6.92 -0.57
N LEU A 43 2.44 7.61 -1.45
CA LEU A 43 3.00 8.63 -2.35
C LEU A 43 3.68 9.76 -1.57
N TRP A 44 3.05 10.22 -0.48
CA TRP A 44 3.65 11.18 0.43
C TRP A 44 4.97 10.68 1.04
N ARG A 45 5.00 9.40 1.47
CA ARG A 45 6.22 8.77 2.03
C ARG A 45 7.34 8.64 1.00
N ILE A 46 7.01 8.32 -0.25
CA ILE A 46 7.98 8.22 -1.36
C ILE A 46 8.60 9.59 -1.65
N GLY A 47 7.80 10.66 -1.67
CA GLY A 47 8.30 12.01 -1.94
C GLY A 47 9.19 12.59 -0.84
N ILE A 48 8.84 12.37 0.43
CA ILE A 48 9.50 12.99 1.60
C ILE A 48 10.48 12.04 2.31
N GLY A 49 10.60 10.78 1.85
CA GLY A 49 11.48 9.77 2.43
C GLY A 49 12.94 10.26 2.55
N PRO A 50 13.57 10.21 3.74
CA PRO A 50 14.92 10.69 3.98
C PRO A 50 15.99 9.79 3.37
N THR A 51 15.77 8.47 3.35
CA THR A 51 16.69 7.49 2.76
C THR A 51 16.13 6.95 1.44
N PRO A 52 16.99 6.55 0.48
CA PRO A 52 16.53 5.85 -0.71
C PRO A 52 15.76 4.56 -0.38
N ALA A 53 16.21 3.81 0.63
CA ALA A 53 15.53 2.61 1.12
C ALA A 53 14.09 2.90 1.55
N ASP A 54 13.84 3.98 2.30
CA ASP A 54 12.50 4.38 2.73
C ASP A 54 11.55 4.64 1.54
N ARG A 55 12.09 5.15 0.44
CA ARG A 55 11.31 5.42 -0.79
C ARG A 55 10.98 4.14 -1.52
N VAL A 56 11.95 3.23 -1.66
CA VAL A 56 11.72 1.94 -2.34
C VAL A 56 10.70 1.09 -1.58
N VAL A 57 10.79 1.04 -0.24
CA VAL A 57 9.77 0.35 0.58
C VAL A 57 8.38 1.00 0.39
N GLY A 58 8.31 2.33 0.28
CA GLY A 58 7.05 3.02 -0.03
C GLY A 58 6.45 2.60 -1.38
N ILE A 59 7.29 2.38 -2.39
CA ILE A 59 6.87 1.88 -3.71
C ILE A 59 6.40 0.42 -3.61
N ASP A 60 7.07 -0.41 -2.81
CA ASP A 60 6.69 -1.81 -2.61
C ASP A 60 5.30 -1.93 -1.96
N ILE A 61 4.99 -1.09 -0.97
CA ILE A 61 3.66 -1.02 -0.35
C ILE A 61 2.59 -0.60 -1.37
N LEU A 62 2.90 0.26 -2.35
CA LEU A 62 1.96 0.56 -3.45
C LEU A 62 1.63 -0.69 -4.27
N GLY A 63 2.61 -1.57 -4.50
CA GLY A 63 2.39 -2.87 -5.15
C GLY A 63 1.40 -3.74 -4.36
N ILE A 64 1.52 -3.78 -3.04
CA ILE A 64 0.58 -4.49 -2.16
C ILE A 64 -0.83 -3.87 -2.23
N LEU A 65 -0.94 -2.54 -2.34
CA LEU A 65 -2.23 -1.89 -2.51
C LEU A 65 -2.89 -2.25 -3.85
N ILE A 66 -2.12 -2.37 -4.94
CA ILE A 66 -2.61 -2.86 -6.24
C ILE A 66 -3.23 -4.25 -6.10
N ILE A 67 -2.56 -5.15 -5.38
CA ILE A 67 -3.08 -6.50 -5.08
C ILE A 67 -4.42 -6.41 -4.32
N GLY A 68 -4.52 -5.50 -3.35
CA GLY A 68 -5.77 -5.23 -2.64
C GLY A 68 -6.90 -4.74 -3.55
N PHE A 69 -6.61 -3.84 -4.49
CA PHE A 69 -7.57 -3.39 -5.49
C PHE A 69 -8.02 -4.55 -6.39
N CYS A 70 -7.08 -5.36 -6.88
CA CYS A 70 -7.38 -6.54 -7.69
C CYS A 70 -8.28 -7.53 -6.94
N GLY A 71 -8.01 -7.80 -5.67
CA GLY A 71 -8.84 -8.68 -4.84
C GLY A 71 -10.27 -8.17 -4.68
N ILE A 72 -10.45 -6.86 -4.45
CA ILE A 72 -11.78 -6.24 -4.40
C ILE A 72 -12.48 -6.38 -5.76
N PHE A 73 -11.81 -6.00 -6.86
CA PHE A 73 -12.40 -6.10 -8.19
C PHE A 73 -12.72 -7.52 -8.61
N ALA A 74 -11.94 -8.52 -8.20
CA ALA A 74 -12.24 -9.93 -8.43
C ALA A 74 -13.60 -10.32 -7.82
N VAL A 75 -13.83 -9.93 -6.56
CA VAL A 75 -15.08 -10.26 -5.85
C VAL A 75 -16.29 -9.57 -6.47
N PHE A 76 -16.17 -8.28 -6.84
CA PHE A 76 -17.31 -7.52 -7.38
C PHE A 76 -17.60 -7.82 -8.85
N THR A 77 -16.57 -8.01 -9.67
CA THR A 77 -16.71 -8.19 -11.12
C THR A 77 -16.83 -9.67 -11.52
N LYS A 78 -16.44 -10.59 -10.62
CA LYS A 78 -16.43 -12.05 -10.84
C LYS A 78 -15.55 -12.52 -12.01
N TYR A 79 -14.57 -11.71 -12.38
CA TYR A 79 -13.55 -12.10 -13.35
C TYR A 79 -12.32 -12.62 -12.63
N ASP A 80 -11.96 -13.87 -12.91
CA ASP A 80 -10.81 -14.53 -12.28
C ASP A 80 -9.45 -13.92 -12.68
N PHE A 81 -9.41 -13.25 -13.84
CA PHE A 81 -8.22 -12.56 -14.35
C PHE A 81 -7.58 -11.58 -13.33
N PHE A 82 -8.39 -10.96 -12.46
CA PHE A 82 -7.86 -10.06 -11.43
C PHE A 82 -7.00 -10.80 -10.39
N ILE A 83 -7.31 -12.07 -10.12
CA ILE A 83 -6.53 -12.91 -9.20
C ILE A 83 -5.19 -13.30 -9.84
N ASP A 84 -5.16 -13.58 -11.14
CA ASP A 84 -3.92 -13.86 -11.86
C ASP A 84 -2.96 -12.67 -11.82
N ILE A 85 -3.49 -11.45 -12.06
CA ILE A 85 -2.71 -10.21 -11.93
C ILE A 85 -2.21 -10.03 -10.50
N ALA A 86 -3.06 -10.26 -9.51
CA ALA A 86 -2.72 -10.11 -8.09
C ALA A 86 -1.57 -11.04 -7.68
N ILE A 87 -1.60 -12.31 -8.09
CA ILE A 87 -0.56 -13.29 -7.78
C ILE A 87 0.76 -12.92 -8.48
N ALA A 88 0.71 -12.53 -9.76
CA ALA A 88 1.89 -12.08 -10.49
C ALA A 88 2.54 -10.85 -9.82
N TRP A 89 1.73 -9.88 -9.39
CA TRP A 89 2.21 -8.72 -8.64
C TRP A 89 2.77 -9.07 -7.27
N ALA A 90 2.18 -10.03 -6.56
CA ALA A 90 2.68 -10.49 -5.25
C ALA A 90 4.10 -11.05 -5.36
N LEU A 91 4.33 -11.90 -6.37
CA LEU A 91 5.65 -12.46 -6.64
C LEU A 91 6.65 -11.37 -7.06
N GLN A 92 6.23 -10.41 -7.89
CA GLN A 92 7.10 -9.31 -8.32
C GLN A 92 7.49 -8.37 -7.17
N SER A 93 6.54 -8.04 -6.28
CA SER A 93 6.79 -7.23 -5.08
C SER A 93 7.81 -7.93 -4.18
N PHE A 94 7.64 -9.22 -3.92
CA PHE A 94 8.60 -10.00 -3.13
C PHE A 94 10.02 -10.00 -3.73
N ILE A 95 10.15 -10.20 -5.05
CA ILE A 95 11.44 -10.15 -5.74
C ILE A 95 12.07 -8.75 -5.61
N SER A 96 11.28 -7.69 -5.75
CA SER A 96 11.72 -6.31 -5.58
C SER A 96 12.28 -6.06 -4.17
N THR A 97 11.59 -6.55 -3.13
CA THR A 97 12.06 -6.41 -1.74
C THR A 97 13.39 -7.14 -1.51
N ILE A 98 13.57 -8.36 -2.05
CA ILE A 98 14.83 -9.11 -1.95
C ILE A 98 15.96 -8.39 -2.71
N ALA A 99 15.68 -7.91 -3.92
CA ALA A 99 16.66 -7.17 -4.71
C ALA A 99 17.13 -5.91 -3.99
N LEU A 100 16.21 -5.18 -3.35
CA LEU A 100 16.53 -4.04 -2.50
C LEU A 100 17.39 -4.46 -1.29
N ALA A 101 17.04 -5.55 -0.62
CA ALA A 101 17.79 -6.04 0.54
C ALA A 101 19.25 -6.38 0.15
N LYS A 102 19.45 -7.12 -0.95
CA LYS A 102 20.79 -7.41 -1.49
C LYS A 102 21.55 -6.14 -1.86
N PHE A 103 20.89 -5.19 -2.54
CA PHE A 103 21.50 -3.92 -2.91
C PHE A 103 21.97 -3.11 -1.68
N LEU A 104 21.18 -3.09 -0.61
CA LEU A 104 21.55 -2.40 0.64
C LEU A 104 22.64 -3.13 1.43
N GLU A 105 22.74 -4.45 1.33
CA GLU A 105 23.82 -5.24 1.93
C GLU A 105 25.16 -5.03 1.22
N GLY A 106 25.14 -4.51 -0.02
CA GLY A 106 26.35 -4.26 -0.81
C GLY A 106 26.99 -5.52 -1.39
N ARG A 107 26.27 -6.65 -1.41
CA ARG A 107 26.71 -7.89 -2.06
C ARG A 107 26.37 -7.87 -3.55
N ALA A 108 27.24 -8.45 -4.37
CA ALA A 108 26.98 -8.62 -5.79
C ALA A 108 25.80 -9.57 -6.03
N PHE A 109 25.05 -9.38 -7.12
CA PHE A 109 23.86 -10.20 -7.43
C PHE A 109 24.17 -11.69 -7.60
N ASP A 110 25.44 -12.05 -7.86
CA ASP A 110 25.93 -13.39 -8.18
C ASP A 110 26.49 -14.19 -6.97
N GLU A 111 26.48 -13.61 -5.76
CA GLU A 111 26.79 -14.29 -4.48
C GLU A 111 25.55 -14.45 -3.59
#